data_AF-A0A352FCY7-F1
#
_entry.id   AF-A0A352FCY7-F1
#
_cell.length_a   1.000
_cell.length_b   1.000
_cell.length_c   1.000
_cell.angle_alpha   90.00
_cell.angle_beta   90.00
_cell.angle_gamma   90.00
#
_symmetry.space_group_name_H-M   'P 1'
#
loop_
_entity.id
_entity.type
_entity.pdbx_description
1 polymer ?
#
loop_
_entity_poly.entity_id
_entity_poly.type
_entity_poly.pdbx_seq_one_letter_code
_entity_poly.pdbx_strand_id
1 'polypeptide(L)' 'MLIPLNQGIIGKNDITGELGELIGGLIPGRQNHDEITIFKSVGSAIQDFFIANEAYEMAQGFNDSNWINFTE' A
#
# COMPACT_ATOMS: atom_id res chain seq x y z
N MET A 1 14.49 -3.50 -4.30
CA MET A 1 14.67 -4.96 -4.33
C MET A 1 15.47 -5.46 -5.54
N LEU A 2 15.43 -4.79 -6.70
CA LEU A 2 16.13 -5.29 -7.90
C LEU A 2 17.65 -5.45 -7.75
N ILE A 3 18.34 -4.44 -7.18
CA ILE A 3 19.80 -4.47 -7.03
C ILE A 3 20.28 -5.69 -6.19
N PRO A 4 19.82 -5.91 -4.94
CA PRO A 4 20.29 -7.04 -4.15
C PRO A 4 19.86 -8.41 -4.71
N LEU A 5 18.71 -8.50 -5.39
CA LEU A 5 18.31 -9.71 -6.14
C LEU A 5 19.30 -10.02 -7.27
N ASN A 6 19.63 -9.01 -8.08
CA ASN A 6 20.56 -9.17 -9.21
C ASN A 6 21.99 -9.48 -8.75
N GLN A 7 22.38 -9.00 -7.56
CA GLN A 7 23.67 -9.29 -6.95
C GLN A 7 23.70 -10.64 -6.21
N GLY A 8 22.58 -11.36 -6.11
CA GLY A 8 22.49 -12.63 -5.39
C GLY A 8 22.65 -12.50 -3.87
N ILE A 9 22.49 -11.29 -3.32
CA ILE A 9 22.52 -11.04 -1.87
C ILE A 9 21.26 -11.61 -1.22
N ILE A 10 20.14 -11.58 -1.94
CA ILE A 10 18.87 -12.21 -1.59
C ILE A 10 18.31 -12.95 -2.80
N GLY A 11 17.50 -13.99 -2.57
CA GLY A 11 16.70 -14.69 -3.56
C GLY A 11 15.21 -14.35 -3.46
N LYS A 12 14.42 -14.83 -4.44
CA LYS A 12 12.95 -14.68 -4.40
C LYS A 12 12.32 -15.33 -3.15
N ASN A 13 12.93 -16.40 -2.65
CA ASN A 13 12.44 -17.13 -1.48
C ASN A 13 12.69 -16.38 -0.15
N ASP A 14 13.53 -15.34 -0.15
CA ASP A 14 13.73 -14.47 1.02
C ASP A 14 12.60 -13.43 1.16
N ILE A 15 11.72 -13.32 0.17
CA ILE A 15 10.54 -12.46 0.19
C ILE A 15 9.36 -13.28 0.72
N THR A 16 8.86 -12.93 1.90
CA THR A 16 7.72 -13.62 2.54
C THR A 16 6.42 -13.55 1.72
N GLY A 17 6.19 -12.41 1.06
CA GLY A 17 5.04 -12.17 0.18
C GLY A 17 4.65 -10.69 0.11
N GLU A 18 3.44 -10.44 -0.37
CA GLU A 18 2.91 -9.09 -0.60
C GLU A 18 2.06 -8.59 0.59
N LEU A 19 1.93 -7.26 0.72
CA LEU A 19 1.15 -6.65 1.81
C LEU A 19 -0.32 -7.10 1.82
N GLY A 20 -0.91 -7.31 0.65
CA GLY A 20 -2.29 -7.79 0.53
C GLY A 20 -2.48 -9.21 1.08
N GLU A 21 -1.49 -10.09 0.88
CA GLU A 21 -1.50 -11.45 1.42
C GLU A 21 -1.39 -11.43 2.94
N LEU A 22 -0.56 -10.53 3.49
CA LEU A 22 -0.42 -10.35 4.93
C LEU A 22 -1.74 -9.87 5.56
N ILE A 23 -2.35 -8.83 5.00
CA ILE A 23 -3.64 -8.30 5.49
C ILE A 23 -4.75 -9.34 5.36
N GLY A 24 -4.72 -10.16 4.29
CA GLY A 24 -5.66 -11.26 4.08
C GLY A 24 -5.42 -12.50 4.95
N GLY A 25 -4.36 -12.52 5.77
CA GLY A 25 -4.01 -13.67 6.61
C GLY A 25 -3.50 -14.89 5.83
N LEU A 26 -3.06 -14.71 4.58
CA LEU A 26 -2.54 -15.77 3.72
C LEU A 26 -1.07 -16.10 4.00
N ILE A 27 -0.33 -15.14 4.56
CA ILE A 27 1.06 -15.29 5.00
C ILE A 27 1.23 -14.82 6.45
N PRO A 28 2.21 -15.35 7.19
CA PRO A 28 2.49 -14.87 8.55
C PRO A 28 3.07 -13.45 8.52
N GLY A 29 2.70 -12.65 9.52
CA GLY A 29 3.41 -11.42 9.85
C GLY A 29 4.68 -11.69 10.65
N ARG A 30 5.15 -10.66 11.37
CA ARG A 30 6.20 -10.81 12.38
C ARG A 30 5.80 -11.86 13.41
N GLN A 31 6.68 -12.82 13.67
CA GLN A 31 6.39 -13.96 14.54
C GLN A 31 7.01 -13.82 15.94
N ASN A 32 8.05 -12.99 16.09
CA ASN A 32 8.70 -12.74 17.38
C ASN A 32 9.38 -11.35 17.43
N HIS A 33 9.93 -11.01 18.60
CA HIS A 33 10.56 -9.71 18.85
C HIS A 33 11.98 -9.59 18.29
N ASP A 34 12.64 -10.72 18.03
CA ASP A 34 14.04 -10.75 17.57
C ASP A 34 14.15 -10.61 16.04
N GLU A 35 13.05 -10.83 15.31
CA GLU A 35 12.98 -10.65 13.87
C GLU A 35 13.23 -9.19 13.44
N ILE A 36 13.86 -9.01 12.29
CA ILE A 36 13.90 -7.71 11.58
C ILE A 36 13.02 -7.85 10.35
N THR A 37 11.98 -7.03 10.25
CA THR A 37 11.03 -7.05 9.13
C THR A 37 11.24 -5.82 8.26
N ILE A 38 11.32 -6.02 6.94
CA ILE A 38 11.45 -4.93 5.97
C ILE A 38 10.20 -4.90 5.11
N PHE A 39 9.45 -3.81 5.18
CA PHE A 39 8.42 -3.50 4.20
C PHE A 39 9.01 -2.58 3.13
N LYS A 40 8.87 -2.95 1.85
CA LYS A 40 9.28 -2.12 0.72
C LYS A 40 8.12 -1.99 -0.26
N SER A 41 7.74 -0.74 -0.55
CA SER A 41 6.75 -0.41 -1.59
C SER A 41 7.33 0.60 -2.58
N VAL A 42 6.82 0.61 -3.82
CA VAL A 42 7.05 1.67 -4.82
C VAL A 42 5.85 2.60 -4.98
N GLY A 43 4.77 2.37 -4.21
CA GLY A 43 3.47 3.01 -4.38
C GLY A 43 2.49 2.15 -5.19
N SER A 44 1.19 2.32 -4.95
CA SER A 44 0.13 1.62 -5.68
C SER A 44 -1.06 2.55 -5.91
N ALA A 45 -1.45 2.74 -7.18
CA ALA A 45 -2.51 3.69 -7.56
C ALA A 45 -3.86 3.39 -6.90
N ILE A 46 -4.13 2.13 -6.55
CA ILE A 46 -5.38 1.77 -5.85
C ILE A 46 -5.42 2.33 -4.42
N GLN A 47 -4.26 2.49 -3.77
CA GLN A 47 -4.17 3.11 -2.45
C GLN A 47 -4.53 4.59 -2.55
N ASP A 48 -4.01 5.29 -3.55
CA ASP A 48 -4.31 6.71 -3.80
C ASP A 48 -5.79 6.90 -4.13
N PHE A 49 -6.33 6.07 -5.03
CA PHE A 49 -7.74 6.13 -5.42
C PHE A 49 -8.68 5.90 -4.24
N PHE A 50 -8.40 4.90 -3.39
CA PHE A 50 -9.24 4.62 -2.23
C PHE A 50 -9.27 5.81 -1.27
N ILE A 51 -8.11 6.40 -0.95
CA ILE A 51 -8.04 7.57 -0.08
C ILE A 51 -8.73 8.78 -0.70
N ALA A 52 -8.58 9.00 -2.00
CA ALA A 52 -9.28 10.08 -2.70
C ALA A 52 -10.80 9.91 -2.64
N ASN A 53 -11.30 8.69 -2.81
CA ASN A 53 -12.72 8.38 -2.69
C ASN A 53 -13.24 8.64 -1.27
N GLU A 54 -12.55 8.14 -0.25
CA GLU A 54 -12.94 8.37 1.16
C GLU A 54 -12.95 9.87 1.50
N ALA A 55 -11.93 10.62 1.07
CA ALA A 55 -11.87 12.05 1.28
C ALA A 55 -13.01 12.80 0.55
N TYR A 56 -13.35 12.38 -0.66
CA TYR A 56 -14.49 12.92 -1.41
C TYR A 56 -15.82 12.65 -0.70
N GLU A 57 -16.07 11.42 -0.27
CA GLU A 57 -17.29 11.05 0.47
C GLU A 57 -17.42 11.85 1.77
N MET A 58 -16.33 12.00 2.51
CA MET A 58 -16.30 12.86 3.70
C MET A 58 -16.65 14.32 3.36
N ALA A 59 -16.07 14.86 2.28
CA ALA A 59 -16.28 16.24 1.84
C ALA A 59 -17.73 16.55 1.47
N GLN A 60 -18.49 15.56 0.98
CA GLN A 60 -19.92 15.73 0.68
C GLN A 60 -20.76 16.12 1.91
N GLY A 61 -20.29 15.80 3.12
CA GLY A 61 -20.94 16.20 4.38
C GLY A 61 -20.57 17.60 4.90
N PHE A 62 -19.63 18.31 4.27
CA PHE A 62 -19.21 19.65 4.69
C PHE A 62 -19.95 20.74 3.90
N ASN A 63 -20.38 21.79 4.61
CA ASN A 63 -21.08 22.94 4.01
C ASN A 63 -20.19 23.88 3.17
N ASP A 64 -18.86 23.77 3.27
CA ASP A 64 -17.89 24.66 2.60
C ASP A 64 -17.35 24.08 1.27
N SER A 65 -18.02 23.09 0.70
CA SER A 65 -17.61 22.45 -0.56
C SER A 65 -17.93 23.33 -1.77
N ASN A 66 -16.91 23.64 -2.59
CA ASN A 66 -17.05 24.41 -3.82
C ASN A 66 -17.20 23.47 -5.03
N TRP A 67 -18.38 23.49 -5.66
CA TRP A 67 -18.64 22.75 -6.90
C TRP A 67 -18.20 23.53 -8.13
N ILE A 68 -17.44 22.89 -9.01
CA ILE A 68 -17.05 23.44 -10.31
C ILE A 68 -17.85 22.69 -11.38
N ASN A 69 -18.59 23.43 -12.21
CA ASN A 69 -19.28 22.87 -13.36
C ASN A 69 -18.34 22.85 -14.56
N PHE A 70 -18.16 21.69 -15.18
CA PHE A 70 -17.26 21.50 -16.32
C PHE A 70 -17.98 21.49 -17.67
N THR A 71 -19.22 21.98 -17.71
CA THR A 71 -20.03 22.04 -18.93
C THR A 71 -20.08 23.47 -19.46
N GLU A 72 -19.14 23.78 -20.35
CA GLU A 72 -19.22 24.78 -21.43
C GLU A 72 -18.60 24.18 -22.69
#